data_AF-A0A1L5KMQ5-F1
#
_entry.id   AF-A0A1L5KMQ5-F1
#
_cell.length_a   1.000
_cell.length_b   1.000
_cell.length_c   1.000
_cell.angle_alpha   90.00
_cell.angle_beta   90.00
_cell.angle_gamma   90.00
#
_symmetry.space_group_name_H-M   'P 1'
#
loop_
_entity.id
_entity.type
_entity.pdbx_description
1 polymer ?
#
loop_
_entity_poly.entity_id
_entity_poly.type
_entity_poly.pdbx_seq_one_letter_code
_entity_poly.pdbx_strand_id
1 'polypeptide(L)'
;PAKYGILGELTTGSKLVKANGLMEASTIAAILLGSVAGGVLADWHVLVALAACALAYGGAVVANIYIPKLAAARPGQSWNLINMTRSFLNACTSLWRNGETRFSLVGTSLFWGAGVTLRFLLVLWVPVALGITDNATPTYLNAMVAIGIVVGAGAAAKLVTLETVSRCMPAGILIGVVVLIFSLQHELLPAYALLMLIGVMGGFFVVPLNALLQERGKKSVGAGNA
;
A
#
# COMPACT_ATOMS: atom_id res chain seq x y z
N PRO A 1 17.45 8.92 0.54
CA PRO A 1 17.14 8.06 1.71
C PRO A 1 15.82 7.31 1.49
N ALA A 2 15.62 6.14 2.09
CA ALA A 2 14.39 5.35 1.89
C ALA A 2 13.17 6.12 2.41
N LYS A 3 12.06 6.13 1.63
CA LYS A 3 10.86 6.96 1.87
C LYS A 3 10.36 6.99 3.32
N TYR A 4 10.27 5.83 3.98
CA TYR A 4 9.81 5.73 5.38
C TYR A 4 10.89 6.06 6.41
N GLY A 5 12.17 5.86 6.07
CA GLY A 5 13.30 6.18 6.94
C GLY A 5 13.41 7.67 7.21
N ILE A 6 13.23 8.49 6.16
CA ILE A 6 13.21 9.95 6.26
C ILE A 6 12.08 10.44 7.17
N LEU A 7 10.88 9.87 7.03
CA LEU A 7 9.73 10.25 7.86
C LEU A 7 9.98 9.99 9.34
N GLY A 8 10.65 8.88 9.65
CA GLY A 8 11.07 8.53 11.00
C GLY A 8 12.13 9.47 11.57
N GLU A 9 12.87 10.18 10.73
CA GLU A 9 13.88 11.21 11.10
C GLU A 9 13.27 12.62 11.17
N LEU A 10 12.30 12.94 10.32
CA LEU A 10 11.65 14.26 10.24
C LEU A 10 10.48 14.44 11.22
N THR A 11 9.91 13.36 11.76
CA THR A 11 8.70 13.43 12.61
C THR A 11 8.82 12.59 13.89
N THR A 12 8.18 13.04 14.97
CA THR A 12 8.17 12.36 16.29
C THR A 12 6.75 12.03 16.76
N GLY A 13 6.61 10.88 17.44
CA GLY A 13 5.39 10.49 18.15
C GLY A 13 4.13 10.42 17.28
N SER A 14 3.05 11.08 17.70
CA SER A 14 1.74 11.08 17.03
C SER A 14 1.76 11.70 15.62
N LYS A 15 2.75 12.55 15.31
CA LYS A 15 2.91 13.14 13.96
C LYS A 15 3.42 12.13 12.94
N LEU A 16 4.13 11.08 13.36
CA LEU A 16 4.63 10.02 12.48
C LEU A 16 3.47 9.22 11.87
N VAL A 17 2.46 8.89 12.68
CA VAL A 17 1.27 8.16 12.20
C VAL A 17 0.51 8.99 11.16
N LYS A 18 0.32 10.29 11.41
CA LYS A 18 -0.35 11.20 10.46
C LYS A 18 0.46 11.38 9.17
N ALA A 19 1.77 11.52 9.27
CA ALA A 19 2.65 11.69 8.11
C ALA A 19 2.74 10.40 7.27
N ASN A 20 2.83 9.24 7.91
CA ASN A 20 2.72 7.94 7.23
C ASN A 20 1.35 7.79 6.55
N GLY A 21 0.26 8.11 7.25
CA GLY A 21 -1.09 8.04 6.69
C GLY A 21 -1.24 8.93 5.45
N LEU A 22 -0.70 10.15 5.47
CA LEU A 22 -0.68 11.04 4.30
C LEU A 22 0.19 10.49 3.17
N MET A 23 1.38 9.95 3.46
CA MET A 23 2.25 9.39 2.43
C MET A 23 1.63 8.14 1.79
N GLU A 24 1.06 7.23 2.58
CA GLU A 24 0.31 6.07 2.08
C GLU A 24 -0.90 6.50 1.23
N ALA A 25 -1.72 7.43 1.74
CA ALA A 25 -2.88 7.92 1.01
C ALA A 25 -2.48 8.57 -0.32
N SER A 26 -1.40 9.37 -0.34
CA SER A 26 -0.88 9.98 -1.57
C SER A 26 -0.34 8.95 -2.54
N THR A 27 0.28 7.87 -2.06
CA THR A 27 0.77 6.77 -2.89
C THR A 27 -0.38 5.99 -3.51
N ILE A 28 -1.41 5.65 -2.72
CA ILE A 28 -2.62 4.99 -3.21
C ILE A 28 -3.34 5.87 -4.24
N ALA A 29 -3.48 7.17 -3.96
CA ALA A 29 -4.05 8.14 -4.89
C ALA A 29 -3.25 8.25 -6.20
N ALA A 30 -1.91 8.25 -6.12
CA ALA A 30 -1.05 8.26 -7.31
C ALA A 30 -1.18 6.96 -8.13
N ILE A 31 -1.26 5.79 -7.48
CA ILE A 31 -1.48 4.49 -8.16
C ILE A 31 -2.84 4.48 -8.88
N LEU A 32 -3.88 5.02 -8.23
CA LEU A 32 -5.22 5.16 -8.77
C LEU A 32 -5.25 6.06 -10.00
N LEU A 33 -4.84 7.32 -9.82
CA LEU A 33 -4.85 8.32 -10.87
C LEU A 33 -3.97 7.87 -12.04
N GLY A 34 -2.80 7.31 -11.74
CA GLY A 34 -1.90 6.76 -12.74
C GLY A 34 -2.49 5.57 -13.51
N SER A 35 -3.20 4.65 -12.84
CA SER A 35 -3.81 3.50 -13.53
C SER A 35 -5.00 3.92 -14.40
N VAL A 36 -5.85 4.83 -13.93
CA VAL A 36 -6.99 5.34 -14.70
C VAL A 36 -6.51 6.21 -15.86
N ALA A 37 -5.67 7.21 -15.60
CA ALA A 37 -5.12 8.07 -16.65
C ALA A 37 -4.29 7.26 -17.65
N GLY A 38 -3.48 6.31 -17.17
CA GLY A 38 -2.69 5.42 -18.02
C GLY A 38 -3.55 4.55 -18.92
N GLY A 39 -4.63 3.95 -18.39
CA GLY A 39 -5.57 3.15 -19.18
C GLY A 39 -6.27 3.98 -20.27
N VAL A 40 -6.83 5.14 -19.89
CA VAL A 40 -7.53 6.05 -20.83
C VAL A 40 -6.58 6.57 -21.91
N LEU A 41 -5.35 6.96 -21.54
CA LEU A 41 -4.36 7.45 -22.51
C LEU A 41 -3.87 6.32 -23.42
N ALA A 42 -3.72 5.10 -22.92
CA ALA A 42 -3.27 3.96 -23.71
C ALA A 42 -4.32 3.54 -24.75
N ASP A 43 -5.61 3.55 -24.36
CA ASP A 43 -6.72 3.27 -25.28
C ASP A 43 -6.86 4.37 -26.35
N TRP A 44 -6.55 5.63 -26.02
CA TRP A 44 -6.59 6.72 -27.00
C TRP A 44 -5.38 6.71 -27.95
N HIS A 45 -4.15 6.78 -27.40
CA HIS A 45 -2.93 6.73 -28.20
C HIS A 45 -1.70 6.36 -27.34
N VAL A 46 -1.15 5.18 -27.61
CA VAL A 46 0.02 4.62 -26.87
C VAL A 46 1.21 5.58 -26.79
N LEU A 47 1.52 6.32 -27.86
CA LEU A 47 2.63 7.29 -27.86
C LEU A 47 2.40 8.44 -26.87
N VAL A 48 1.16 8.91 -26.74
CA VAL A 48 0.80 9.97 -25.78
C VAL A 48 0.90 9.43 -24.35
N ALA A 49 0.46 8.18 -24.11
CA ALA A 49 0.62 7.52 -22.82
C ALA A 49 2.09 7.39 -22.40
N LEU A 50 2.97 6.99 -23.33
CA LEU A 50 4.42 6.88 -23.10
C LEU A 50 5.04 8.26 -22.82
N ALA A 51 4.67 9.29 -23.58
CA ALA A 51 5.15 10.65 -23.36
C ALA A 51 4.72 11.20 -21.99
N ALA A 52 3.46 11.00 -21.61
CA ALA A 52 2.95 11.39 -20.29
C ALA A 52 3.71 10.69 -19.15
N CYS A 53 4.02 9.39 -19.32
CA CYS A 53 4.83 8.63 -18.36
C CYS A 53 6.25 9.21 -18.24
N ALA A 54 6.91 9.50 -19.35
CA ALA A 54 8.24 10.10 -19.37
C ALA A 54 8.26 11.49 -18.69
N LEU A 55 7.24 12.32 -18.93
CA LEU A 55 7.09 13.63 -18.28
C LEU A 55 6.88 13.51 -16.77
N ALA A 56 6.07 12.55 -16.32
CA ALA A 56 5.86 12.29 -14.90
C ALA A 56 7.16 11.86 -14.20
N TYR A 57 7.96 11.00 -14.84
CA TYR A 57 9.29 10.63 -14.35
C TYR A 57 10.24 11.83 -14.32
N GLY A 58 10.24 12.67 -15.35
CA GLY A 58 11.03 13.91 -15.38
C GLY A 58 10.67 14.86 -14.23
N GLY A 59 9.38 15.05 -13.97
CA GLY A 59 8.89 15.83 -12.83
C GLY A 59 9.33 15.24 -11.47
N ALA A 60 9.30 13.91 -11.33
CA ALA A 60 9.79 13.24 -10.12
C ALA A 60 11.30 13.44 -9.90
N VAL A 61 12.10 13.44 -10.97
CA VAL A 61 13.55 13.75 -10.88
C VAL A 61 13.76 15.18 -10.40
N VAL A 62 13.03 16.16 -10.94
CA VAL A 62 13.11 17.55 -10.51
C VAL A 62 12.71 17.70 -9.04
N ALA A 63 11.62 17.05 -8.62
CA ALA A 63 11.18 17.05 -7.22
C ALA A 63 12.25 16.45 -6.27
N ASN A 64 12.95 15.39 -6.70
CA ASN A 64 14.01 14.77 -5.91
C ASN A 64 15.20 15.69 -5.63
N ILE A 65 15.47 16.68 -6.49
CA ILE A 65 16.56 17.67 -6.27
C ILE A 65 16.27 18.53 -5.04
N TYR A 66 14.99 18.75 -4.71
CA TYR A 66 14.58 19.56 -3.55
C TYR A 66 14.57 18.78 -2.23
N ILE A 67 14.79 17.46 -2.25
CA ILE A 67 14.83 16.67 -1.01
C ILE A 67 16.12 17.04 -0.24
N PRO A 68 16.00 17.57 1.00
CA PRO A 68 17.17 17.99 1.76
C PRO A 68 18.07 16.80 2.08
N LYS A 69 19.39 17.03 2.00
CA LYS A 69 20.40 16.02 2.34
C LYS A 69 20.39 15.81 3.86
N LEU A 70 19.93 14.64 4.29
CA LEU A 70 19.96 14.22 5.69
C LEU A 70 21.33 13.64 6.04
N ALA A 71 21.77 13.85 7.28
CA ALA A 71 22.99 13.25 7.80
C ALA A 71 22.85 11.72 7.82
N ALA A 72 23.93 11.00 7.54
CA ALA A 72 23.92 9.55 7.59
C ALA A 72 23.55 9.08 9.01
N ALA A 73 22.46 8.31 9.14
CA ALA A 73 22.02 7.77 10.43
C ALA A 73 23.10 6.94 11.15
N ARG A 74 24.04 6.35 10.40
CA ARG A 74 25.23 5.65 10.93
C ARG A 74 26.48 5.93 10.09
N PRO A 75 27.30 6.93 10.45
CA PRO A 75 28.59 7.15 9.82
C PRO A 75 29.53 5.98 10.14
N GLY A 76 30.29 5.49 9.15
CA GLY A 76 31.38 4.54 9.37
C GLY A 76 31.05 3.04 9.29
N GLN A 77 29.85 2.66 8.83
CA GLN A 77 29.53 1.25 8.62
C GLN A 77 30.25 0.69 7.38
N SER A 78 31.09 -0.33 7.57
CA SER A 78 31.78 -1.02 6.47
C SER A 78 30.78 -1.76 5.57
N TRP A 79 30.91 -1.61 4.25
CA TRP A 79 30.15 -2.36 3.25
C TRP A 79 30.60 -3.83 3.21
N ASN A 80 30.10 -4.61 4.16
CA ASN A 80 30.38 -6.04 4.28
C ASN A 80 29.07 -6.83 4.05
N LEU A 81 28.89 -7.33 2.82
CA LEU A 81 27.64 -7.99 2.40
C LEU A 81 27.21 -9.11 3.35
N ILE A 82 28.16 -9.93 3.82
CA ILE A 82 27.88 -11.04 4.76
C ILE A 82 27.33 -10.51 6.09
N ASN A 83 27.93 -9.44 6.63
CA ASN A 83 27.50 -8.85 7.91
C ASN A 83 26.17 -8.13 7.76
N MET A 84 25.92 -7.48 6.62
CA MET A 84 24.63 -6.83 6.31
C MET A 84 23.51 -7.87 6.20
N THR A 85 23.74 -8.97 5.48
CA THR A 85 22.76 -10.06 5.35
C THR A 85 22.50 -10.71 6.72
N ARG A 86 23.52 -10.99 7.53
CA ARG A 86 23.32 -11.50 8.91
C ARG A 86 22.54 -10.52 9.78
N SER A 87 22.85 -9.24 9.71
CA SER A 87 22.12 -8.18 10.45
C SER A 87 20.65 -8.12 10.02
N PHE A 88 20.38 -8.21 8.73
CA PHE A 88 19.03 -8.26 8.18
C PHE A 88 18.27 -9.52 8.63
N LEU A 89 18.88 -10.71 8.55
CA LEU A 89 18.26 -11.95 9.01
C LEU A 89 17.97 -11.93 10.52
N ASN A 90 18.87 -11.36 11.32
CA ASN A 90 18.65 -11.17 12.76
C ASN A 90 17.50 -10.20 13.04
N ALA A 91 17.40 -9.11 12.27
CA ALA A 91 16.29 -8.17 12.33
C ALA A 91 14.95 -8.85 11.99
N CYS A 92 14.89 -9.58 10.87
CA CYS A 92 13.73 -10.34 10.46
C CYS A 92 13.33 -11.37 11.53
N THR A 93 14.29 -12.09 12.11
CA THR A 93 14.04 -13.08 13.16
C THR A 93 13.50 -12.41 14.44
N SER A 94 14.04 -11.26 14.82
CA SER A 94 13.59 -10.49 15.98
C SER A 94 12.15 -9.98 15.78
N LEU A 95 11.84 -9.43 14.61
CA LEU A 95 10.49 -9.00 14.24
C LEU A 95 9.52 -10.19 14.14
N TRP A 96 9.97 -11.35 13.69
CA TRP A 96 9.11 -12.53 13.59
C TRP A 96 8.77 -13.16 14.95
N ARG A 97 9.68 -13.04 15.93
CA ARG A 97 9.47 -13.55 17.29
C ARG A 97 8.44 -12.74 18.08
N ASN A 98 8.27 -11.45 17.76
CA ASN A 98 7.24 -10.62 18.38
C ASN A 98 5.90 -10.84 17.66
N GLY A 99 4.87 -11.22 18.44
CA GLY A 99 3.55 -11.60 17.92
C GLY A 99 2.83 -10.47 17.16
N GLU A 100 2.94 -9.23 17.63
CA GLU A 100 2.32 -8.06 16.98
C GLU A 100 2.96 -7.75 15.63
N THR A 101 4.29 -7.77 15.57
CA THR A 101 5.04 -7.50 14.33
C THR A 101 4.90 -8.64 13.33
N ARG A 102 4.86 -9.90 13.79
CA ARG A 102 4.53 -11.04 12.93
C ARG A 102 3.15 -10.91 12.31
N PHE A 103 2.14 -10.53 13.09
CA PHE A 103 0.80 -10.28 12.59
C PHE A 103 0.79 -9.19 11.52
N SER A 104 1.48 -8.07 11.79
CA SER A 104 1.62 -7.01 10.79
C SER A 104 2.31 -7.50 9.52
N LEU A 105 3.45 -8.19 9.63
CA LEU A 105 4.22 -8.68 8.48
C LEU A 105 3.38 -9.60 7.58
N VAL A 106 2.70 -10.57 8.19
CA VAL A 106 1.85 -11.50 7.46
C VAL A 106 0.63 -10.79 6.88
N GLY A 107 -0.05 -9.97 7.67
CA GLY A 107 -1.26 -9.27 7.26
C GLY A 107 -1.02 -8.32 6.08
N THR A 108 0.02 -7.49 6.15
CA THR A 108 0.36 -6.55 5.08
C THR A 108 0.82 -7.28 3.83
N SER A 109 1.63 -8.34 3.97
CA SER A 109 2.10 -9.14 2.83
C SER A 109 0.94 -9.84 2.12
N LEU A 110 0.03 -10.45 2.89
CA LEU A 110 -1.15 -11.11 2.33
C LEU A 110 -2.07 -10.11 1.63
N PHE A 111 -2.28 -8.93 2.22
CA PHE A 111 -3.09 -7.88 1.63
C PHE A 111 -2.54 -7.42 0.27
N TRP A 112 -1.25 -7.11 0.18
CA TRP A 112 -0.63 -6.70 -1.07
C TRP A 112 -0.60 -7.83 -2.10
N GLY A 113 -0.30 -9.06 -1.69
CA GLY A 113 -0.35 -10.23 -2.55
C GLY A 113 -1.75 -10.47 -3.13
N ALA A 114 -2.78 -10.43 -2.28
CA ALA A 114 -4.17 -10.56 -2.70
C ALA A 114 -4.62 -9.40 -3.59
N GLY A 115 -4.25 -8.16 -3.28
CA GLY A 115 -4.60 -6.99 -4.09
C GLY A 115 -4.01 -7.03 -5.50
N VAL A 116 -2.74 -7.41 -5.63
CA VAL A 116 -2.10 -7.60 -6.95
C VAL A 116 -2.76 -8.74 -7.70
N THR A 117 -3.06 -9.85 -7.03
CA THR A 117 -3.73 -11.01 -7.65
C THR A 117 -5.12 -10.65 -8.13
N LEU A 118 -5.91 -9.97 -7.30
CA LEU A 118 -7.25 -9.49 -7.65
C LEU A 118 -7.22 -8.58 -8.88
N ARG A 119 -6.24 -7.67 -8.96
CA ARG A 119 -6.07 -6.78 -10.13
C ARG A 119 -5.91 -7.56 -11.43
N PHE A 120 -5.08 -8.60 -11.45
CA PHE A 120 -4.91 -9.45 -12.63
C PHE A 120 -6.15 -10.31 -12.91
N LEU A 121 -6.78 -10.85 -11.86
CA LEU A 121 -7.99 -11.65 -11.99
C LEU A 121 -9.16 -10.83 -12.56
N LEU A 122 -9.30 -9.55 -12.20
CA LEU A 122 -10.37 -8.69 -12.71
C LEU A 122 -10.32 -8.55 -14.24
N VAL A 123 -9.12 -8.49 -14.84
CA VAL A 123 -8.96 -8.41 -16.30
C VAL A 123 -9.52 -9.66 -16.98
N LEU A 124 -9.35 -10.84 -16.37
CA LEU A 124 -9.85 -12.11 -16.89
C LEU A 124 -11.32 -12.38 -16.50
N TRP A 125 -11.75 -11.88 -15.33
CA TRP A 125 -13.06 -12.16 -14.76
C TRP A 125 -14.16 -11.31 -15.40
N VAL A 126 -13.91 -10.03 -15.71
CA VAL A 126 -14.90 -9.13 -16.34
C VAL A 126 -15.50 -9.71 -17.63
N PRO A 127 -14.72 -10.21 -18.61
CA PRO A 127 -15.30 -10.78 -19.82
C PRO A 127 -16.06 -12.08 -19.56
N VAL A 128 -15.66 -12.88 -18.57
CA VAL A 128 -16.28 -14.17 -18.26
C VAL A 128 -17.57 -14.02 -17.46
N ALA A 129 -17.60 -13.14 -16.46
CA ALA A 129 -18.70 -13.01 -15.52
C ALA A 129 -19.71 -11.93 -15.91
N LEU A 130 -19.24 -10.81 -16.49
CA LEU A 130 -20.09 -9.68 -16.86
C LEU A 130 -20.39 -9.65 -18.37
N GLY A 131 -19.69 -10.45 -19.18
CA GLY A 131 -19.85 -10.46 -20.64
C GLY A 131 -19.35 -9.18 -21.33
N ILE A 132 -18.55 -8.36 -20.65
CA ILE A 132 -18.03 -7.08 -21.17
C ILE A 132 -16.58 -7.26 -21.61
N THR A 133 -16.24 -6.88 -22.84
CA THR A 133 -14.92 -7.11 -23.46
C THR A 133 -14.06 -5.84 -23.60
N ASP A 134 -14.31 -4.81 -22.80
CA ASP A 134 -13.57 -3.55 -22.84
C ASP A 134 -12.37 -3.54 -21.86
N ASN A 135 -11.37 -2.72 -22.16
CA ASN A 135 -10.20 -2.53 -21.27
C ASN A 135 -10.50 -1.56 -20.11
N ALA A 136 -11.55 -0.75 -20.24
CA ALA A 136 -11.89 0.29 -19.28
C ALA A 136 -12.58 -0.26 -18.02
N THR A 137 -13.51 -1.21 -18.16
CA THR A 137 -14.24 -1.79 -17.01
C THR A 137 -13.33 -2.39 -15.92
N PRO A 138 -12.34 -3.25 -16.23
CA PRO A 138 -11.40 -3.73 -15.20
C PRO A 138 -10.63 -2.58 -14.52
N THR A 139 -10.32 -1.51 -15.26
CA THR A 139 -9.65 -0.32 -14.74
C THR A 139 -10.56 0.44 -13.76
N TYR A 140 -11.84 0.63 -14.10
CA TYR A 140 -12.82 1.27 -13.22
C TYR A 140 -13.10 0.45 -11.95
N LEU A 141 -13.21 -0.87 -12.07
CA LEU A 141 -13.41 -1.77 -10.93
C LEU A 141 -12.22 -1.69 -9.95
N ASN A 142 -10.99 -1.67 -10.48
CA ASN A 142 -9.79 -1.42 -9.68
C ASN A 142 -9.79 -0.02 -9.04
N ALA A 143 -10.28 0.99 -9.75
CA ALA A 143 -10.40 2.34 -9.20
C ALA A 143 -11.32 2.38 -7.98
N MET A 144 -12.44 1.63 -8.00
CA MET A 144 -13.35 1.54 -6.85
C MET A 144 -12.71 0.90 -5.62
N VAL A 145 -11.89 -0.14 -5.80
CA VAL A 145 -11.12 -0.73 -4.68
C VAL A 145 -10.28 0.34 -4.02
N ALA A 146 -9.48 1.08 -4.78
CA ALA A 146 -8.55 1.99 -4.14
C ALA A 146 -9.20 3.31 -3.66
N ILE A 147 -10.34 3.75 -4.22
CA ILE A 147 -11.20 4.76 -3.56
C ILE A 147 -11.61 4.25 -2.17
N GLY A 148 -12.06 3.00 -2.09
CA GLY A 148 -12.36 2.35 -0.83
C GLY A 148 -11.16 2.37 0.13
N ILE A 149 -9.96 2.03 -0.34
CA ILE A 149 -8.74 2.05 0.49
C ILE A 149 -8.49 3.44 1.09
N VAL A 150 -8.65 4.51 0.31
CA VAL A 150 -8.50 5.89 0.83
C VAL A 150 -9.51 6.19 1.92
N VAL A 151 -10.77 5.83 1.71
CA VAL A 151 -11.85 6.00 2.71
C VAL A 151 -11.55 5.19 3.98
N GLY A 152 -11.18 3.92 3.82
CA GLY A 152 -10.83 3.01 4.92
C GLY A 152 -9.62 3.47 5.72
N ALA A 153 -8.57 3.94 5.03
CA ALA A 153 -7.38 4.51 5.63
C ALA A 153 -7.71 5.78 6.43
N GLY A 154 -8.55 6.67 5.89
CA GLY A 154 -9.03 7.86 6.59
C GLY A 154 -9.83 7.52 7.85
N ALA A 155 -10.69 6.49 7.78
CA ALA A 155 -11.42 5.98 8.94
C ALA A 155 -10.49 5.39 10.00
N ALA A 156 -9.53 4.55 9.60
CA ALA A 156 -8.54 3.97 10.51
C ALA A 156 -7.67 5.04 11.18
N ALA A 157 -7.24 6.08 10.46
CA ALA A 157 -6.45 7.17 11.03
C ALA A 157 -7.18 7.93 12.16
N LYS A 158 -8.51 7.91 12.18
CA LYS A 158 -9.32 8.52 13.24
C LYS A 158 -9.71 7.54 14.35
N LEU A 159 -9.96 6.28 14.00
CA LEU A 159 -10.58 5.30 14.89
C LEU A 159 -9.58 4.32 15.54
N VAL A 160 -8.38 4.19 14.98
CA VAL A 160 -7.38 3.21 15.41
C VAL A 160 -6.11 3.93 15.87
N THR A 161 -5.77 3.73 17.13
CA THR A 161 -4.45 4.08 17.71
C THR A 161 -3.55 2.85 17.73
N LEU A 162 -2.24 3.06 17.90
CA LEU A 162 -1.23 1.98 17.98
C LEU A 162 -1.53 0.93 19.07
N GLU A 163 -2.16 1.32 20.18
CA GLU A 163 -2.58 0.42 21.26
C GLU A 163 -3.81 -0.42 20.89
N THR A 164 -4.60 0.04 19.93
CA THR A 164 -5.87 -0.57 19.51
C THR A 164 -5.81 -1.24 18.14
N VAL A 165 -4.61 -1.47 17.59
CA VAL A 165 -4.42 -2.08 16.25
C VAL A 165 -5.06 -3.46 16.12
N SER A 166 -5.31 -4.17 17.22
CA SER A 166 -6.08 -5.41 17.22
C SER A 166 -7.52 -5.23 16.67
N ARG A 167 -8.10 -4.02 16.76
CA ARG A 167 -9.43 -3.68 16.21
C ARG A 167 -9.49 -3.74 14.69
N CYS A 168 -8.36 -3.78 14.00
CA CYS A 168 -8.30 -3.95 12.55
C CYS A 168 -8.54 -5.40 12.12
N MET A 169 -8.33 -6.37 13.02
CA MET A 169 -8.38 -7.80 12.71
C MET A 169 -9.71 -8.27 12.10
N PRO A 170 -10.88 -7.85 12.63
CA PRO A 170 -12.16 -8.24 12.03
C PRO A 170 -12.29 -7.75 10.57
N ALA A 171 -11.77 -6.56 10.25
CA ALA A 171 -11.79 -6.04 8.88
C ALA A 171 -10.99 -6.94 7.94
N GLY A 172 -9.83 -7.44 8.36
CA GLY A 172 -9.02 -8.39 7.58
C GLY A 172 -9.75 -9.70 7.27
N ILE A 173 -10.49 -10.26 8.23
CA ILE A 173 -11.29 -11.48 8.04
C ILE A 173 -12.47 -11.20 7.10
N LEU A 174 -13.14 -10.07 7.29
CA LEU A 174 -14.30 -9.68 6.48
C LEU A 174 -13.93 -9.45 5.01
N ILE A 175 -12.71 -8.99 4.70
CA ILE A 175 -12.24 -8.92 3.30
C ILE A 175 -12.41 -10.28 2.60
N GLY A 176 -12.00 -11.38 3.25
CA GLY A 176 -12.13 -12.72 2.69
C GLY A 176 -13.60 -13.09 2.41
N VAL A 177 -14.50 -12.77 3.33
CA VAL A 177 -15.95 -13.01 3.17
C VAL A 177 -16.51 -12.19 2.00
N VAL A 178 -16.15 -10.91 1.89
CA VAL A 178 -16.64 -10.04 0.82
C VAL A 178 -16.09 -10.47 -0.53
N VAL A 179 -14.86 -10.98 -0.61
CA VAL A 179 -14.29 -11.56 -1.84
C VAL A 179 -15.06 -12.80 -2.30
N LEU A 180 -15.49 -13.67 -1.38
CA LEU A 180 -16.34 -14.82 -1.71
C LEU A 180 -17.72 -14.40 -2.23
N ILE A 181 -18.31 -13.34 -1.67
CA ILE A 181 -19.58 -12.79 -2.16
C ILE A 181 -19.39 -12.15 -3.54
N PHE A 182 -18.27 -11.45 -3.74
CA PHE A 182 -17.90 -10.83 -5.01
C PHE A 182 -17.78 -11.85 -6.14
N SER A 183 -17.19 -13.03 -5.89
CA SER A 183 -17.00 -14.04 -6.93
C SER A 183 -18.31 -14.64 -7.46
N LEU A 184 -19.45 -14.42 -6.78
CA LEU A 184 -20.78 -14.87 -7.19
C LEU A 184 -21.56 -13.83 -7.99
N GLN A 185 -21.03 -12.60 -8.15
CA GLN A 185 -21.73 -11.54 -8.84
C GLN A 185 -21.64 -11.69 -10.36
N HIS A 186 -22.74 -11.36 -11.03
CA HIS A 186 -22.83 -11.31 -12.50
C HIS A 186 -23.30 -9.92 -12.98
N GLU A 187 -23.50 -8.99 -12.05
CA GLU A 187 -24.02 -7.65 -12.30
C GLU A 187 -22.96 -6.59 -11.95
N LEU A 188 -22.91 -5.54 -12.75
CA LEU A 188 -21.86 -4.53 -12.67
C LEU A 188 -21.96 -3.67 -11.40
N LEU A 189 -23.17 -3.27 -11.01
CA LEU A 189 -23.39 -2.37 -9.87
C LEU A 189 -23.05 -3.01 -8.52
N PRO A 190 -23.48 -4.26 -8.23
CA PRO A 190 -23.02 -4.99 -7.04
C PRO A 190 -21.51 -5.22 -7.04
N ALA A 191 -20.90 -5.50 -8.19
CA ALA A 191 -19.45 -5.67 -8.30
C ALA A 191 -18.69 -4.39 -7.87
N TYR A 192 -19.11 -3.22 -8.34
CA TYR A 192 -18.52 -1.94 -7.92
C TYR A 192 -18.66 -1.69 -6.41
N ALA A 193 -19.85 -1.94 -5.84
CA ALA A 193 -20.10 -1.73 -4.42
C ALA A 193 -19.26 -2.66 -3.54
N LEU A 194 -19.16 -3.95 -3.90
CA LEU A 194 -18.37 -4.93 -3.15
C LEU A 194 -16.87 -4.66 -3.25
N LEU A 195 -16.36 -4.27 -4.43
CA LEU A 195 -14.96 -3.90 -4.60
C LEU A 195 -14.59 -2.63 -3.81
N MET A 196 -15.48 -1.64 -3.79
CA MET A 196 -15.31 -0.49 -2.90
C MET A 196 -15.28 -0.91 -1.42
N LEU A 197 -16.18 -1.79 -1.00
CA LEU A 197 -16.22 -2.30 0.37
C LEU A 197 -14.95 -3.08 0.74
N ILE A 198 -14.45 -3.95 -0.15
CA ILE A 198 -13.15 -4.63 -0.01
C ILE A 198 -12.05 -3.60 0.17
N GLY A 199 -12.07 -2.54 -0.64
CA GLY A 199 -11.19 -1.40 -0.51
C GLY A 199 -11.22 -0.76 0.87
N VAL A 200 -12.41 -0.40 1.37
CA VAL A 200 -12.61 0.22 2.69
C VAL A 200 -12.05 -0.67 3.80
N MET A 201 -12.37 -1.96 3.77
CA MET A 201 -11.86 -2.91 4.76
C MET A 201 -10.34 -3.08 4.65
N GLY A 202 -9.83 -3.11 3.42
CA GLY A 202 -8.41 -3.18 3.12
C GLY A 202 -7.61 -2.00 3.66
N GLY A 203 -8.07 -0.77 3.39
CA GLY A 203 -7.46 0.45 3.91
C GLY A 203 -7.52 0.53 5.43
N PHE A 204 -8.65 0.11 6.02
CA PHE A 204 -8.80 0.06 7.48
C PHE A 204 -7.87 -0.97 8.13
N PHE A 205 -7.55 -2.06 7.42
CA PHE A 205 -6.66 -3.12 7.87
C PHE A 205 -5.18 -2.78 7.71
N VAL A 206 -4.73 -2.42 6.50
CA VAL A 206 -3.31 -2.35 6.15
C VAL A 206 -2.58 -1.15 6.75
N VAL A 207 -3.25 0.01 6.86
CA VAL A 207 -2.59 1.27 7.27
C VAL A 207 -2.13 1.24 8.72
N PRO A 208 -2.97 0.82 9.70
CA PRO A 208 -2.51 0.68 11.09
C PRO A 208 -1.42 -0.38 11.27
N LEU A 209 -1.45 -1.45 10.48
CA LEU A 209 -0.43 -2.50 10.52
C LEU A 209 0.93 -1.95 10.06
N ASN A 210 0.99 -1.24 8.93
CA ASN A 210 2.22 -0.60 8.48
C ASN A 210 2.80 0.36 9.55
N ALA A 211 1.94 1.14 10.22
CA ALA A 211 2.35 2.02 11.31
C ALA A 211 2.89 1.25 12.52
N LEU A 212 2.23 0.16 12.92
CA LEU A 212 2.66 -0.73 14.00
C LEU A 212 4.04 -1.33 13.70
N LEU A 213 4.25 -1.86 12.49
CA LEU A 213 5.53 -2.43 12.07
C LEU A 213 6.65 -1.39 12.11
N GLN A 214 6.38 -0.16 11.64
CA GLN A 214 7.38 0.91 11.63
C GLN A 214 7.75 1.36 13.05
N GLU A 215 6.77 1.53 13.94
CA GLU A 215 7.06 1.94 15.32
C GLU A 215 7.81 0.85 16.09
N ARG A 216 7.34 -0.40 16.01
CA ARG A 216 7.98 -1.54 16.68
C ARG A 216 9.35 -1.82 16.08
N GLY A 217 9.51 -1.72 14.76
CA GLY A 217 10.79 -1.88 14.07
C GLY A 217 11.81 -0.83 14.47
N LYS A 218 11.40 0.44 14.62
CA LYS A 218 12.27 1.51 15.13
C LYS A 218 12.73 1.24 16.57
N LYS A 219 11.86 0.68 17.42
CA LYS A 219 12.16 0.32 18.82
C LYS A 219 13.02 -0.93 18.96
N SER A 220 12.85 -1.95 18.11
CA SER A 220 13.56 -3.24 18.25
C SER A 220 14.87 -3.32 17.47
N VAL A 221 14.87 -2.90 16.20
CA VAL A 221 16.03 -3.06 15.29
C VAL A 221 16.81 -1.75 15.13
N GLY A 222 16.24 -0.63 15.57
CA GLY A 222 16.81 0.71 15.47
C GLY A 222 16.58 1.35 14.10
N ALA A 223 16.53 2.69 14.06
CA ALA A 223 16.39 3.45 12.82
C ALA A 223 17.56 3.13 11.86
N GLY A 224 17.24 2.84 10.60
CA GLY A 224 18.21 2.51 9.54
C GLY A 224 18.49 1.03 9.31
N ASN A 225 17.94 0.11 10.11
CA ASN A 225 17.98 -1.34 9.88
C ASN A 225 16.63 -1.94 9.41
N ALA A 226 15.54 -1.16 9.47
CA ALA A 226 14.17 -1.55 9.17
C ALA A 226 13.64 -0.82 7.92
#